data_AF-A0A2V6GX10-F1
#
_entry.id   AF-A0A2V6GX10-F1
#
_cell.length_a   1.000
_cell.length_b   1.000
_cell.length_c   1.000
_cell.angle_alpha   90.00
_cell.angle_beta   90.00
_cell.angle_gamma   90.00
#
_symmetry.space_group_name_H-M   'P 1'
#
loop_
_entity.id
_entity.type
_entity.pdbx_description
1 polymer ?
#
loop_
_entity_poly.entity_id
_entity_poly.type
_entity_poly.pdbx_seq_one_letter_code
_entity_poly.pdbx_strand_id
1 'polypeptide(L)'
;MPKSILMLTLILIAGFKTCNGTKPNALAKSSTTMNKPTTSTQTLAEKPTFASDIRPILQSRCQPCHFQGGQMYEKLPFDKPETITKLGTKLFTRIKNEDQQRVIREFLSKQSAIADR
;
A
#
# COMPACT_ATOMS: atom_id res chain seq x y z
N MET A 1 23.21 9.35 -40.81
CA MET A 1 24.62 8.97 -40.55
C MET A 1 24.65 7.48 -40.19
N PRO A 2 25.45 6.67 -40.90
CA PRO A 2 25.39 5.21 -40.81
C PRO A 2 26.00 4.66 -39.51
N LYS A 3 25.42 3.52 -39.14
CA LYS A 3 25.55 2.77 -37.89
C LYS A 3 26.95 2.17 -37.76
N SER A 4 27.64 2.43 -36.64
CA SER A 4 28.89 1.76 -36.29
C SER A 4 28.60 0.34 -35.81
N ILE A 5 29.09 -0.59 -36.63
CA ILE A 5 29.16 -2.02 -36.44
C ILE A 5 30.47 -2.35 -35.70
N LEU A 6 30.48 -3.44 -34.92
CA LEU A 6 31.55 -4.43 -34.81
C LEU A 6 32.14 -4.72 -33.40
N MET A 7 31.73 -5.90 -32.89
CA MET A 7 32.50 -6.98 -32.24
C MET A 7 32.91 -6.84 -30.76
N LEU A 8 32.35 -7.66 -29.87
CA LEU A 8 32.56 -9.11 -29.66
C LEU A 8 33.76 -9.39 -28.75
N THR A 9 33.48 -9.55 -27.45
CA THR A 9 34.36 -10.28 -26.54
C THR A 9 33.53 -11.32 -25.79
N LEU A 10 33.52 -12.53 -26.37
CA LEU A 10 33.23 -13.78 -25.67
C LEU A 10 34.24 -13.94 -24.52
N ILE A 11 33.75 -14.04 -23.28
CA ILE A 11 34.55 -14.57 -22.18
C ILE A 11 33.89 -15.88 -21.75
N LEU A 12 34.47 -16.98 -22.25
CA LEU A 12 34.22 -18.36 -21.87
C LEU A 12 35.06 -18.64 -20.62
N ILE A 13 34.44 -18.89 -19.46
CA ILE A 13 35.15 -19.47 -18.31
C ILE A 13 34.39 -20.72 -17.90
N ALA A 14 34.91 -21.86 -18.35
CA ALA A 14 34.55 -23.18 -17.86
C ALA A 14 35.40 -23.50 -16.62
N GLY A 15 34.79 -24.04 -15.58
CA GLY A 15 35.48 -24.54 -14.39
C GLY A 15 34.54 -25.26 -13.43
N PHE A 16 34.38 -26.56 -13.62
CA PHE A 16 33.65 -27.48 -12.74
C PHE A 16 34.39 -27.68 -11.41
N LYS A 17 33.66 -27.69 -10.28
CA LYS A 17 34.03 -28.50 -9.11
C LYS A 17 32.78 -29.07 -8.45
N THR A 18 32.57 -30.37 -8.69
CA THR A 18 31.62 -31.19 -7.95
C THR A 18 32.23 -31.58 -6.60
N CYS A 19 31.43 -31.61 -5.55
CA CYS A 19 31.54 -32.54 -4.42
C CYS A 19 30.13 -32.70 -3.81
N ASN A 20 29.58 -33.90 -3.96
CA ASN A 20 28.31 -34.34 -3.37
C ASN A 20 28.35 -34.29 -1.84
N GLY A 21 27.29 -33.75 -1.24
CA GLY A 21 26.98 -33.90 0.18
C GLY A 21 25.52 -34.29 0.36
N THR A 22 25.23 -35.58 0.36
CA THR A 22 23.92 -36.16 0.67
C THR A 22 23.49 -35.82 2.10
N LYS A 23 22.32 -35.20 2.27
CA LYS A 23 21.51 -35.29 3.51
C LYS A 23 20.03 -35.37 3.14
N PRO A 24 19.30 -36.42 3.55
CA PRO A 24 17.86 -36.54 3.32
C PRO A 24 17.07 -35.95 4.51
N ASN A 25 15.78 -35.68 4.24
CA ASN A 25 14.76 -35.13 5.14
C ASN A 25 14.93 -33.62 5.41
N ALA A 26 13.91 -32.78 5.38
CA ALA A 26 12.47 -32.98 5.45
C ALA A 26 11.77 -31.82 4.71
N LEU A 27 10.47 -31.99 4.47
CA LEU A 27 9.48 -30.97 4.11
C LEU A 27 9.96 -29.50 4.07
N ALA A 28 9.86 -28.90 2.90
CA ALA A 28 9.49 -27.49 2.80
C ALA A 28 8.62 -27.30 1.56
N LYS A 29 7.33 -27.57 1.73
CA LYS A 29 6.28 -27.09 0.84
C LYS A 29 6.38 -25.57 0.88
N SER A 30 6.99 -24.98 -0.15
CA SER A 30 7.12 -23.53 -0.29
C SER A 30 5.74 -22.97 -0.65
N SER A 31 4.89 -22.88 0.37
CA SER A 31 3.69 -22.07 0.33
C SER A 31 4.16 -20.61 0.37
N THR A 32 4.15 -19.97 -0.79
CA THR A 32 4.12 -18.51 -0.88
C THR A 32 2.83 -18.05 -0.20
N THR A 33 2.92 -17.82 1.11
CA THR A 33 1.88 -17.15 1.86
C THR A 33 1.77 -15.75 1.28
N MET A 34 0.68 -15.50 0.57
CA MET A 34 0.22 -14.15 0.31
C MET A 34 0.10 -13.46 1.67
N ASN A 35 0.99 -12.51 1.95
CA ASN A 35 0.84 -11.61 3.08
C ASN A 35 -0.38 -10.75 2.80
N LYS A 36 -1.58 -11.26 3.12
CA LYS A 36 -2.76 -10.43 3.35
C LYS A 36 -2.36 -9.47 4.48
N PRO A 37 -2.40 -8.15 4.30
CA PRO A 37 -2.29 -7.24 5.43
C PRO A 37 -3.53 -7.47 6.30
N THR A 38 -3.40 -8.36 7.27
CA THR A 38 -4.32 -8.51 8.38
C THR A 38 -3.55 -7.98 9.59
N THR A 39 -3.59 -6.66 9.76
CA THR A 39 -3.11 -6.02 10.97
C THR A 39 -4.02 -4.82 11.23
N SER A 40 -5.26 -5.09 11.61
CA SER A 40 -5.93 -4.26 12.62
C SER A 40 -5.85 -5.06 13.91
N THR A 41 -4.65 -5.08 14.48
CA THR A 41 -4.42 -5.57 15.84
C THR A 41 -5.03 -4.51 16.76
N GLN A 42 -6.29 -4.71 17.14
CA GLN A 42 -6.94 -3.89 18.16
C GLN A 42 -6.38 -4.28 19.53
N THR A 43 -5.16 -3.82 19.81
CA THR A 43 -4.65 -3.68 21.17
C THR A 43 -5.22 -2.39 21.71
N LEU A 44 -6.06 -2.48 22.76
CA LEU A 44 -6.65 -1.38 23.54
C LEU A 44 -6.86 -0.08 22.73
N ALA A 45 -7.89 -0.10 21.89
CA ALA A 45 -8.02 0.71 20.67
C ALA A 45 -7.71 2.21 20.86
N GLU A 46 -6.52 2.60 20.43
CA GLU A 46 -6.21 3.99 20.13
C GLU A 46 -7.11 4.46 18.97
N LYS A 47 -7.69 5.66 19.11
CA LYS A 47 -8.58 6.22 18.09
C LYS A 47 -7.85 6.30 16.73
N PRO A 48 -8.47 5.93 15.61
CA PRO A 48 -7.84 5.95 14.29
C PRO A 48 -7.16 7.29 13.98
N THR A 49 -6.00 7.22 13.34
CA THR A 49 -5.26 8.40 12.87
C THR A 49 -5.30 8.48 11.35
N PHE A 50 -5.16 9.70 10.82
CA PHE A 50 -5.18 9.90 9.38
C PHE A 50 -4.04 9.14 8.68
N ALA A 51 -2.82 9.20 9.23
CA ALA A 51 -1.63 8.66 8.58
C ALA A 51 -1.62 7.12 8.54
N SER A 52 -1.96 6.47 9.67
CA SER A 52 -1.90 5.01 9.80
C SER A 52 -3.13 4.30 9.25
N ASP A 53 -4.33 4.87 9.40
CA ASP A 53 -5.57 4.13 9.18
C ASP A 53 -6.34 4.63 7.96
N ILE A 54 -6.43 5.95 7.78
CA ILE A 54 -7.27 6.55 6.72
C ILE A 54 -6.52 6.63 5.39
N ARG A 55 -5.29 7.15 5.41
CA ARG A 55 -4.49 7.36 4.20
C ARG A 55 -4.28 6.05 3.41
N PRO A 56 -3.97 4.89 4.00
CA PRO A 56 -3.83 3.65 3.24
C PRO A 56 -5.13 3.19 2.56
N ILE A 57 -6.29 3.39 3.20
CA ILE A 57 -7.60 3.09 2.59
C ILE A 57 -7.77 3.93 1.31
N LEU A 58 -7.49 5.23 1.39
CA LEU A 58 -7.63 6.15 0.26
C LEU A 58 -6.58 5.89 -0.82
N GLN A 59 -5.34 5.58 -0.45
CA GLN A 59 -4.29 5.26 -1.42
C GLN A 59 -4.64 4.04 -2.28
N SER A 60 -5.26 3.02 -1.69
CA SER A 60 -5.58 1.78 -2.40
C SER A 60 -6.53 1.95 -3.60
N ARG A 61 -7.34 3.02 -3.63
CA ARG A 61 -8.37 3.21 -4.69
C ARG A 61 -8.39 4.60 -5.32
N CYS A 62 -7.90 5.62 -4.64
CA CYS A 62 -8.03 7.02 -5.05
C CYS A 62 -6.69 7.65 -5.46
N GLN A 63 -5.56 6.96 -5.24
CA GLN A 63 -4.20 7.46 -5.54
C GLN A 63 -3.99 7.91 -6.99
N PRO A 64 -4.50 7.23 -8.03
CA PRO A 64 -4.26 7.66 -9.41
C PRO A 64 -4.81 9.05 -9.75
N CYS A 65 -5.83 9.52 -9.04
CA CYS A 65 -6.52 10.78 -9.37
C CYS A 65 -6.40 11.85 -8.28
N HIS A 66 -6.42 11.47 -7.00
CA HIS A 66 -6.59 12.40 -5.87
C HIS A 66 -5.34 12.58 -5.00
N PHE A 67 -4.21 12.00 -5.40
CA PHE A 67 -2.91 12.18 -4.74
C PHE A 67 -1.96 12.93 -5.67
N GLN A 68 -0.80 13.35 -5.17
CA GLN A 68 0.20 14.10 -5.94
C GLN A 68 0.44 13.47 -7.33
N GLY A 69 0.40 14.32 -8.37
CA GLY A 69 0.50 13.91 -9.77
C GLY A 69 -0.82 13.44 -10.41
N GLY A 70 -1.88 13.26 -9.62
CA GLY A 70 -3.21 12.89 -10.11
C GLY A 70 -3.99 14.08 -10.68
N GLN A 71 -4.79 13.83 -11.71
CA GLN A 71 -5.52 14.86 -12.46
C GLN A 71 -6.53 15.66 -11.61
N MET A 72 -7.00 15.11 -10.48
CA MET A 72 -7.98 15.75 -9.59
C MET A 72 -7.35 16.32 -8.32
N TYR A 73 -6.02 16.21 -8.16
CA TYR A 73 -5.32 16.59 -6.93
C TYR A 73 -5.55 18.05 -6.52
N GLU A 74 -5.43 18.98 -7.46
CA GLU A 74 -5.63 20.42 -7.20
C GLU A 74 -7.04 20.76 -6.69
N LYS A 75 -8.05 19.96 -7.08
CA LYS A 75 -9.44 20.18 -6.69
C LYS A 75 -9.81 19.45 -5.41
N LEU A 76 -9.28 18.24 -5.22
CA LEU A 76 -9.72 17.33 -4.19
C LEU A 76 -8.58 16.38 -3.73
N PRO A 77 -7.62 16.90 -2.95
CA PRO A 77 -6.44 16.15 -2.52
C PRO A 77 -6.77 15.23 -1.33
N PHE A 78 -6.63 13.92 -1.50
CA PHE A 78 -7.00 12.89 -0.52
C PHE A 78 -5.86 12.45 0.41
N ASP A 79 -4.67 13.01 0.21
CA ASP A 79 -3.55 12.92 1.16
C ASP A 79 -3.59 14.01 2.26
N LYS A 80 -4.61 14.87 2.24
CA LYS A 80 -4.85 15.92 3.23
C LYS A 80 -6.03 15.54 4.14
N PRO A 81 -5.86 15.49 5.48
CA PRO A 81 -6.94 15.14 6.38
C PRO A 81 -8.11 16.13 6.31
N GLU A 82 -7.85 17.41 6.02
CA GLU A 82 -8.87 18.46 5.94
C GLU A 82 -9.91 18.17 4.85
N THR A 83 -9.46 17.65 3.70
CA THR A 83 -10.35 17.26 2.59
C THR A 83 -11.29 16.13 3.01
N ILE A 84 -10.79 15.17 3.78
CA ILE A 84 -11.55 14.00 4.24
C ILE A 84 -12.58 14.41 5.27
N THR A 85 -12.19 15.26 6.23
CA THR A 85 -13.10 15.84 7.21
C THR A 85 -14.21 16.63 6.54
N LYS A 86 -13.88 17.46 5.54
CA LYS A 86 -14.85 18.27 4.79
C LYS A 86 -15.83 17.42 3.97
N LEU A 87 -15.37 16.31 3.38
CA LEU A 87 -16.24 15.40 2.62
C LEU A 87 -17.10 14.52 3.52
N GLY A 88 -16.57 14.10 4.66
CA GLY A 88 -17.22 13.20 5.59
C GLY A 88 -17.68 11.90 4.91
N THR A 89 -18.95 11.56 5.13
CA THR A 89 -19.55 10.31 4.65
C THR A 89 -19.78 10.27 3.13
N LYS A 90 -19.58 11.37 2.39
CA LYS A 90 -19.63 11.35 0.91
C LYS A 90 -18.61 10.39 0.30
N LEU A 91 -17.53 10.09 1.02
CA LEU A 91 -16.53 9.09 0.65
C LEU A 91 -17.15 7.68 0.48
N PHE A 92 -18.25 7.38 1.17
CA PHE A 92 -18.91 6.07 1.13
C PHE A 92 -19.67 5.83 -0.17
N THR A 93 -19.79 6.85 -1.03
CA THR A 93 -20.21 6.66 -2.43
C THR A 93 -19.20 5.84 -3.23
N ARG A 94 -17.91 5.81 -2.82
CA ARG A 94 -16.82 5.06 -3.46
C ARG A 94 -16.23 3.97 -2.56
N ILE A 95 -16.24 4.15 -1.25
CA ILE A 95 -15.72 3.19 -0.26
C ILE A 95 -16.89 2.35 0.26
N LYS A 96 -17.05 1.13 -0.23
CA LYS A 96 -18.19 0.24 0.08
C LYS A 96 -17.92 -0.81 1.16
N ASN A 97 -16.66 -0.97 1.54
CA ASN A 97 -16.30 -1.93 2.59
C ASN A 97 -16.66 -1.35 3.97
N GLU A 98 -17.51 -2.06 4.71
CA GLU A 98 -18.05 -1.59 6.01
C GLU A 98 -16.97 -1.43 7.09
N ASP A 99 -15.91 -2.23 7.06
CA ASP A 99 -14.78 -2.09 7.99
C ASP A 99 -14.04 -0.78 7.75
N GLN A 100 -13.79 -0.45 6.48
CA GLN A 100 -13.18 0.82 6.09
C GLN A 100 -14.08 2.00 6.45
N GLN A 101 -15.39 1.90 6.19
CA GLN A 101 -16.33 2.96 6.56
C GLN A 101 -16.39 3.19 8.07
N ARG A 102 -16.34 2.12 8.88
CA ARG A 102 -16.32 2.21 10.35
C ARG A 102 -15.09 3.01 10.83
N VAL A 103 -13.90 2.66 10.34
CA VAL A 103 -12.65 3.38 10.68
C VAL A 103 -12.73 4.85 10.29
N ILE A 104 -13.26 5.15 9.09
CA ILE A 104 -13.44 6.54 8.63
C ILE A 104 -14.47 7.29 9.50
N ARG A 105 -15.59 6.67 9.88
CA ARG A 105 -16.58 7.28 10.78
C ARG A 105 -15.96 7.65 12.12
N GLU A 106 -15.20 6.73 12.70
CA GLU A 106 -14.55 6.97 14.00
C GLU A 106 -13.54 8.11 13.94
N PHE A 107 -12.74 8.19 12.86
CA PHE A 107 -11.85 9.32 12.60
C PHE A 107 -12.62 10.65 12.49
N LEU A 108 -13.73 10.68 11.73
CA LEU A 108 -14.53 11.88 11.53
C LEU A 108 -15.17 12.36 12.85
N SER A 109 -15.70 11.45 13.67
CA SER A 109 -16.27 11.78 14.98
C SER A 109 -15.22 12.35 15.95
N LYS A 110 -13.97 11.90 15.87
CA LYS A 110 -12.86 12.50 16.64
C LYS A 110 -12.61 13.94 16.18
N GLN A 111 -12.60 14.20 14.88
CA GLN A 111 -12.29 15.52 14.35
C GLN A 111 -13.38 16.56 14.62
N SER A 112 -14.66 16.16 14.62
CA SER A 112 -15.76 17.05 15.01
C SER A 112 -15.66 17.46 16.49
N ALA A 113 -15.34 16.50 17.38
CA ALA A 113 -15.18 16.78 18.80
C ALA A 113 -13.98 17.71 19.11
N ILE A 114 -12.98 17.77 18.23
CA ILE A 114 -11.86 18.71 18.34
C ILE A 114 -12.27 20.10 17.83
N ALA A 115 -13.11 20.19 16.79
CA ALA A 115 -13.52 21.46 16.21
C ALA A 115 -14.50 22.24 17.10
N ASP A 116 -15.25 21.56 17.97
CA ASP A 116 -16.22 22.17 18.89
C ASP A 116 -15.60 22.63 20.24
N ARG A 117 -14.27 22.51 20.40
CA ARG A 117 -13.52 22.97 21.58
C ARG A 117 -12.68 24.20 21.26
#